data_AF-A0AAU3QPK7-F1
#
_entry.id   AF-A0AAU3QPK7-F1
#
_cell.length_a   1.000
_cell.length_b   1.000
_cell.length_c   1.000
_cell.angle_alpha   90.00
_cell.angle_beta   90.00
_cell.angle_gamma   90.00
#
_symmetry.space_group_name_H-M   'P 1'
#
loop_
_entity.id
_entity.type
_entity.pdbx_description
1 polymer ?
#
loop_
_entity_poly.entity_id
_entity_poly.type
_entity_poly.pdbx_seq_one_letter_code
_entity_poly.pdbx_strand_id
1 'polypeptide(L)'
;MAELLLHLTEGPLWEAARGIGTYEMSTRGRTLHEEGFIHCSLPHQLPGVAEMLYGAGSGAGTGDQELVVLVIDPDRLPVPVRYESVAPGGEEFPHIYGPVPVDAVVEVRPWLRKEGDSA
;
A
#
# COMPACT_ATOMS: atom_id res chain seq x y z
N MET A 1 6.10 11.41 16.56
CA MET A 1 6.42 10.49 15.46
C MET A 1 5.08 9.99 14.98
N ALA A 2 4.71 10.35 13.77
CA ALA A 2 3.43 9.92 13.20
C ALA A 2 3.43 8.40 12.98
N GLU A 3 2.24 7.82 12.93
CA GLU A 3 2.07 6.38 12.66
C GLU A 3 2.48 6.07 11.21
N LEU A 4 3.28 5.02 11.00
CA LEU A 4 3.71 4.61 9.67
C LEU A 4 2.54 4.04 8.87
N LEU A 5 2.47 4.40 7.59
CA LEU A 5 1.44 3.95 6.66
C LEU A 5 1.96 2.80 5.83
N LEU A 6 1.09 1.84 5.50
CA LEU A 6 1.44 0.68 4.68
C LEU A 6 0.71 0.75 3.34
N HIS A 7 1.42 0.54 2.25
CA HIS A 7 0.82 0.42 0.91
C HIS A 7 1.24 -0.91 0.28
N LEU A 8 0.27 -1.74 -0.12
CA LEU A 8 0.52 -3.02 -0.77
C LEU A 8 0.54 -2.83 -2.29
N THR A 9 1.59 -3.32 -2.95
CA THR A 9 1.73 -3.21 -4.41
C THR A 9 2.56 -4.34 -5.00
N GLU A 10 2.50 -4.50 -6.31
CA GLU A 10 3.40 -5.33 -7.11
C GLU A 10 4.82 -4.76 -7.13
N GLY A 11 5.82 -5.60 -6.83
CA GLY A 11 7.24 -5.22 -6.79
C GLY A 11 7.75 -4.48 -8.03
N PRO A 12 7.40 -4.90 -9.27
CA PRO A 12 7.80 -4.16 -10.48
C PRO A 12 7.33 -2.70 -10.53
N LEU A 13 6.15 -2.39 -9.94
CA LEU A 13 5.65 -1.01 -9.88
C LEU A 13 6.48 -0.16 -8.92
N TRP A 14 6.88 -0.75 -7.79
CA TRP A 14 7.80 -0.09 -6.87
C TRP A 14 9.17 0.16 -7.51
N GLU A 15 9.77 -0.84 -8.16
CA GLU A 15 11.08 -0.68 -8.80
C GLU A 15 11.04 0.35 -9.94
N ALA A 16 9.95 0.44 -10.71
CA ALA A 16 9.75 1.51 -11.67
C ALA A 16 9.71 2.90 -11.01
N ALA A 17 8.97 3.03 -9.90
CA ALA A 17 8.89 4.28 -9.14
C ALA A 17 10.26 4.72 -8.58
N ARG A 18 11.11 3.77 -8.16
CA ARG A 18 12.49 4.07 -7.72
C ARG A 18 13.33 4.73 -8.82
N GLY A 19 13.13 4.32 -10.07
CA GLY A 19 13.80 4.94 -11.22
C GLY A 19 13.30 6.35 -11.55
N ILE A 20 12.04 6.65 -11.25
CA ILE A 20 11.38 7.92 -11.53
C ILE A 20 11.52 8.92 -10.37
N GLY A 21 11.61 8.42 -9.13
CA GLY A 21 11.68 9.21 -7.90
C GLY A 21 10.34 9.40 -7.18
N THR A 22 9.22 8.99 -7.79
CA THR A 22 7.88 9.07 -7.20
C THR A 22 7.05 7.83 -7.55
N TYR A 23 6.17 7.45 -6.63
CA TYR A 23 5.20 6.37 -6.78
C TYR A 23 3.79 6.95 -6.92
N GLU A 24 3.05 6.49 -7.93
CA GLU A 24 1.77 7.09 -8.36
C GLU A 24 0.65 6.07 -8.59
N MET A 25 0.78 4.84 -8.08
CA MET A 25 -0.34 3.90 -8.11
C MET A 25 -1.19 4.08 -6.86
N SER A 26 -2.51 4.02 -7.03
CA SER A 26 -3.46 4.20 -5.93
C SER A 26 -3.79 2.88 -5.25
N THR A 27 -4.07 1.86 -6.05
CA THR A 27 -4.38 0.49 -5.65
C THR A 27 -4.11 -0.43 -6.84
N ARG A 28 -4.39 -1.73 -6.70
CA ARG A 28 -4.19 -2.72 -7.77
C ARG A 28 -4.91 -2.29 -9.05
N GLY A 29 -4.12 -2.04 -10.10
CA GLY A 29 -4.61 -1.68 -11.43
C GLY A 29 -5.19 -0.28 -11.59
N ARG A 30 -5.01 0.62 -10.60
CA ARG A 30 -5.53 2.00 -10.63
C ARG A 30 -4.46 2.99 -10.22
N THR A 31 -4.33 4.07 -10.96
CA THR A 31 -3.36 5.14 -10.72
C THR A 31 -3.90 6.22 -9.78
N LEU A 32 -3.02 7.02 -9.19
CA LEU A 32 -3.34 8.23 -8.45
C LEU A 32 -4.21 9.19 -9.27
N HIS A 33 -3.96 9.30 -10.58
CA HIS A 33 -4.76 10.16 -11.45
C HIS A 33 -6.21 9.68 -11.60
N GLU A 34 -6.44 8.36 -11.53
CA GLU A 34 -7.79 7.79 -11.66
C GLU A 34 -8.62 7.87 -10.37
N GLU A 35 -7.99 7.72 -9.20
CA GLU A 35 -8.67 7.71 -7.89
C GLU A 35 -8.61 9.06 -7.15
N GLY A 36 -7.58 9.87 -7.40
CA GLY A 36 -7.34 11.15 -6.74
C GLY A 36 -6.55 11.08 -5.42
N PHE A 37 -6.27 9.87 -4.92
CA PHE A 37 -5.44 9.61 -3.74
C PHE A 37 -4.83 8.20 -3.81
N ILE A 38 -3.85 7.90 -2.96
CA ILE A 38 -3.26 6.56 -2.81
C ILE A 38 -3.79 5.88 -1.55
N HIS A 39 -4.35 4.68 -1.71
CA HIS A 39 -4.86 3.89 -0.60
C HIS A 39 -3.73 3.35 0.25
N CYS A 40 -3.71 3.68 1.53
CA CYS A 40 -2.82 3.08 2.50
C CYS A 40 -3.63 2.28 3.53
N SER A 41 -2.91 1.60 4.41
CA SER A 41 -3.46 0.76 5.47
C SER A 41 -2.62 0.90 6.73
N LEU A 42 -3.26 0.67 7.86
CA LEU A 42 -2.59 0.39 9.12
C LEU A 42 -2.19 -1.09 9.19
N PRO A 43 -1.26 -1.48 10.10
CA PRO A 43 -0.80 -2.87 10.20
C PRO A 43 -1.92 -3.91 10.36
N HIS A 44 -3.00 -3.57 11.09
CA HIS A 44 -4.13 -4.48 11.32
C HIS A 44 -5.07 -4.60 10.12
N GLN A 45 -5.09 -3.60 9.24
CA GLN A 45 -5.93 -3.54 8.03
C GLN A 45 -5.34 -4.33 6.87
N LEU A 46 -4.00 -4.37 6.80
CA LEU A 46 -3.26 -4.87 5.64
C LEU A 46 -3.63 -6.31 5.21
N PRO A 47 -3.83 -7.29 6.12
CA PRO A 47 -4.24 -8.64 5.71
C PRO A 47 -5.58 -8.69 4.98
N GLY A 48 -6.58 -7.93 5.45
CA GLY A 48 -7.89 -7.86 4.80
C GLY A 48 -7.85 -7.17 3.45
N VAL A 49 -7.03 -6.12 3.31
CA VAL A 49 -6.78 -5.43 2.04
C VAL A 49 -6.10 -6.35 1.03
N ALA A 50 -5.10 -7.13 1.46
CA ALA A 50 -4.41 -8.09 0.61
C ALA A 50 -5.39 -9.14 0.05
N GLU A 51 -6.23 -9.71 0.90
CA GLU A 51 -7.25 -10.68 0.49
C GLU A 51 -8.29 -10.05 -0.46
N MET A 52 -8.73 -8.83 -0.19
CA MET A 52 -9.71 -8.12 -1.01
C MET A 52 -9.20 -7.82 -2.43
N LEU A 53 -7.95 -7.34 -2.55
CA LEU A 53 -7.40 -6.88 -3.84
C LEU A 53 -6.79 -8.03 -4.65
N TYR A 54 -6.14 -8.97 -3.99
CA TYR A 54 -5.33 -10.01 -4.65
C TYR A 54 -5.92 -11.42 -4.49
N GLY A 55 -6.98 -11.58 -3.69
CA GLY A 55 -7.69 -12.84 -3.47
C GLY A 55 -7.09 -13.70 -2.34
N ALA A 56 -7.85 -14.69 -1.89
CA ALA A 56 -7.40 -15.64 -0.87
C ALA A 56 -6.18 -16.44 -1.38
N GLY A 57 -5.13 -16.52 -0.56
CA GLY A 57 -3.89 -17.24 -0.91
C GLY A 57 -2.83 -16.42 -1.65
N SER A 58 -3.06 -15.12 -1.88
CA SER A 58 -2.12 -14.17 -2.49
C SER A 58 -0.96 -13.76 -1.55
N GLY A 59 -0.25 -14.74 -1.00
CA GLY A 59 1.01 -14.50 -0.26
C GLY A 59 2.26 -14.58 -1.12
N ALA A 60 2.08 -14.84 -2.40
CA ALA A 60 3.05 -14.68 -3.47
C ALA A 60 2.21 -14.27 -4.68
N GLY A 61 2.55 -13.17 -5.35
CA GLY A 61 1.86 -12.83 -6.58
C GLY A 61 1.86 -14.00 -7.56
N THR A 62 0.90 -14.04 -8.46
CA THR A 62 0.90 -15.04 -9.53
C THR A 62 2.10 -14.80 -10.45
N GLY A 63 3.17 -15.59 -10.27
CA GLY A 63 4.39 -15.52 -11.10
C GLY A 63 5.35 -14.38 -10.70
N ASP A 64 5.95 -13.71 -11.69
CA ASP A 64 7.00 -12.68 -11.56
C ASP A 64 6.56 -11.35 -10.90
N GLN A 65 5.44 -11.35 -10.17
CA GLN A 65 4.82 -10.15 -9.57
C GLN A 65 4.77 -10.28 -8.05
N GLU A 66 5.92 -10.52 -7.42
CA GLU A 66 6.00 -10.56 -5.95
C GLU A 66 5.41 -9.29 -5.34
N LEU A 67 4.53 -9.46 -4.35
CA LEU A 67 3.92 -8.32 -3.66
C LEU A 67 4.87 -7.78 -2.60
N VAL A 68 4.90 -6.46 -2.47
CA VAL A 68 5.68 -5.75 -1.47
C VAL A 68 4.79 -4.79 -0.70
N VAL A 69 5.19 -4.53 0.54
CA VAL A 69 4.60 -3.51 1.41
C VAL A 69 5.57 -2.36 1.48
N LEU A 70 5.14 -1.20 0.99
CA LEU A 70 5.84 0.06 1.19
C LEU A 70 5.47 0.59 2.57
N VAL A 71 6.48 0.80 3.41
CA VAL A 71 6.32 1.44 4.71
C VAL A 71 6.64 2.92 4.54
N ILE A 72 5.62 3.76 4.66
CA ILE A 72 5.68 5.18 4.34
C ILE A 72 5.68 5.98 5.64
N ASP A 73 6.64 6.90 5.75
CA ASP A 73 6.72 7.89 6.83
C ASP A 73 5.91 9.14 6.42
N PRO A 74 4.75 9.39 7.04
CA PRO A 74 3.90 10.52 6.66
C PRO A 74 4.54 11.88 6.98
N ASP A 75 5.52 11.94 7.90
CA ASP A 75 6.25 13.18 8.21
C ASP A 75 7.17 13.61 7.03
N ARG A 76 7.37 12.74 6.04
CA ARG A 76 8.15 12.99 4.81
C ARG A 76 7.29 13.27 3.58
N LEU A 77 5.97 13.24 3.73
CA LEU A 77 5.06 13.50 2.61
C LEU A 77 4.87 15.01 2.41
N PRO A 78 4.98 15.50 1.17
CA PRO A 78 4.69 16.90 0.85
C PRO A 78 3.19 17.20 0.74
N VAL A 79 2.35 16.19 0.96
CA VAL A 79 0.90 16.20 0.73
C VAL A 79 0.16 15.65 1.94
N PRO A 80 -1.10 16.07 2.16
CA PRO A 80 -1.85 15.65 3.33
C PRO A 80 -2.24 14.17 3.27
N VAL A 81 -2.28 13.56 4.45
CA VAL A 81 -2.89 12.25 4.71
C VAL A 81 -4.24 12.49 5.37
N ARG A 82 -5.29 11.79 4.91
CA ARG A 82 -6.61 11.80 5.55
C ARG A 82 -7.03 10.38 5.89
N TYR A 83 -7.67 10.21 7.03
CA TYR A 83 -8.28 8.95 7.43
C TYR A 83 -9.76 9.04 7.10
N GLU A 84 -10.23 8.13 6.26
CA GLU A 84 -11.60 8.18 5.75
C GLU A 84 -12.21 6.78 5.73
N SER A 85 -13.46 6.67 6.19
CA SER A 85 -14.23 5.43 6.13
C SER A 85 -15.06 5.36 4.84
N VAL A 86 -15.17 4.17 4.25
CA VAL A 86 -16.03 3.93 3.06
C VAL A 86 -17.52 4.15 3.39
N ALA A 87 -17.94 3.80 4.61
CA ALA A 87 -19.30 3.94 5.09
C ALA A 87 -19.34 4.68 6.44
N PRO A 88 -20.41 5.46 6.74
CA PRO A 88 -20.51 6.17 8.01
C PRO A 88 -20.37 5.23 9.22
N GLY A 89 -19.42 5.54 10.11
CA GLY A 89 -19.13 4.73 11.30
C GLY A 89 -18.31 3.46 11.02
N GLY A 90 -17.83 3.29 9.78
CA GLY A 90 -16.91 2.23 9.41
C GLY A 90 -15.48 2.52 9.85
N GLU A 91 -14.62 1.53 9.64
CA GLU A 91 -13.18 1.67 9.82
C GLU A 91 -12.59 2.70 8.85
N GLU A 92 -11.70 3.55 9.35
CA GLU A 92 -11.03 4.58 8.55
C GLU A 92 -9.71 4.07 7.99
N PHE A 93 -9.48 4.34 6.70
CA PHE A 93 -8.25 4.00 6.01
C PHE A 93 -7.47 5.27 5.68
N PRO A 94 -6.14 5.28 5.82
CA PRO A 94 -5.32 6.41 5.44
C PRO A 94 -5.24 6.55 3.91
N HIS A 95 -5.46 7.76 3.41
CA HIS A 95 -5.36 8.15 2.00
C HIS A 95 -4.35 9.28 1.84
N ILE A 96 -3.38 9.09 0.93
CA ILE A 96 -2.39 10.11 0.58
C ILE A 96 -2.86 10.88 -0.65
N TYR A 97 -3.08 12.19 -0.52
CA TYR A 97 -3.62 13.02 -1.60
C TYR A 97 -2.53 13.60 -2.50
N GLY A 98 -1.72 12.72 -3.09
CA GLY A 98 -0.66 13.08 -4.03
C GLY A 98 0.36 11.97 -4.23
N PRO A 99 1.38 12.21 -5.09
CA PRO A 99 2.42 11.23 -5.35
C PRO A 99 3.28 11.01 -4.11
N VAL A 100 3.74 9.77 -3.90
CA VAL A 100 4.62 9.41 -2.79
C VAL A 100 6.08 9.52 -3.27
N PRO A 101 6.89 10.44 -2.71
CA PRO A 101 8.33 10.46 -2.99
C PRO A 101 8.97 9.15 -2.51
N VAL A 102 9.93 8.62 -3.28
CA VAL A 102 10.61 7.37 -2.89
C VAL A 102 11.33 7.48 -1.54
N ASP A 103 11.80 8.69 -1.17
CA ASP A 103 12.45 8.97 0.12
C ASP A 103 11.48 8.99 1.31
N ALA A 104 10.17 9.06 1.05
CA ALA A 104 9.13 8.89 2.07
C ALA A 104 8.89 7.40 2.38
N VAL A 105 9.29 6.48 1.50
CA VAL A 105 9.28 5.05 1.76
C VAL A 105 10.52 4.68 2.57
N VAL A 106 10.35 4.45 3.86
CA VAL A 106 11.45 4.20 4.81
C VAL A 106 11.84 2.73 4.90
N GLU A 107 10.95 1.83 4.47
CA GLU A 107 11.21 0.39 4.42
C GLU A 107 10.33 -0.26 3.33
N VAL A 108 10.84 -1.32 2.73
CA VAL A 108 10.10 -2.15 1.77
C VAL A 108 10.17 -3.58 2.27
N ARG A 109 9.01 -4.20 2.51
CA ARG A 109 8.92 -5.56 3.04
C ARG A 109 8.31 -6.47 1.98
N PRO A 110 8.83 -7.70 1.79
CA PRO A 110 8.11 -8.69 1.00
C PRO A 110 6.79 -9.03 1.71
N TRP A 111 5.69 -9.07 0.96
CA TRP A 111 4.42 -9.59 1.47
C TRP A 111 4.43 -11.11 1.33
N LEU A 112 4.89 -11.79 2.39
CA LEU A 112 5.01 -13.24 2.43
C LEU A 112 3.78 -13.86 3.08
N ARG A 113 3.28 -14.95 2.51
CA ARG A 113 2.35 -15.84 3.20
C ARG A 113 2.98 -16.29 4.53
N LYS A 114 2.21 -16.32 5.62
CA LYS A 114 2.49 -17.30 6.68
C LYS A 114 2.10 -18.68 6.15
N GLU A 115 3.09 -19.54 5.88
CA GLU A 115 2.76 -20.95 5.64
C GLU A 115 2.10 -21.54 6.89
N GLY A 116 0.86 -22.01 6.73
CA GLY A 116 0.18 -22.87 7.70
C GLY A 116 -0.56 -22.13 8.81
N ASP A 117 -1.89 -22.18 8.74
CA ASP A 117 -2.65 -22.71 9.88
C ASP A 117 -3.66 -23.72 9.30
N SER A 118 -3.13 -24.86 8.87
CA SER A 118 -3.93 -26.06 8.70
C SER A 118 -4.08 -26.66 10.09
N ALA A 119 -5.20 -26.36 10.75
CA ALA A 119 -5.73 -27.15 11.87
C ALA A 119 -7.02 -27.82 11.42
#